data_AF-A0A3P6V7A9-F1
#
_entry.id   AF-A0A3P6V7A9-F1
#
_cell.length_a   1.000
_cell.length_b   1.000
_cell.length_c   1.000
_cell.angle_alpha   90.00
_cell.angle_beta   90.00
_cell.angle_gamma   90.00
#
_symmetry.space_group_name_H-M   'P 1'
#
loop_
_entity.id
_entity.type
_entity.pdbx_description
1 polymer ?
#
loop_
_entity_poly.entity_id
_entity_poly.type
_entity_poly.pdbx_seq_one_letter_code
_entity_poly.pdbx_strand_id
1 'polypeptide(L)'
;MTTFEALLCRGAFVDTKVLDGRWDLQEPICCIDIETHEADHGLLSSCLTHILSDFRSRNQIREGNKVVFRNIVRAILDFYPVYREIDTTVSECLVDPMFLSLGELISDADEKDIETAAELIIDHGSELMKMKPGKCDSFIVALRRHLCESDFKPVTRRLILQAIDLWTYKWDDEIMPFCIKQFHKPSLQLIKNSTEKSKAPSESRTKINESFV
;
A
#
# COMPACT_ATOMS: atom_id res chain seq x y z
N MET A 1 -31.28 6.65 6.48
CA MET A 1 -30.75 5.38 7.03
C MET A 1 -30.13 4.62 5.87
N THR A 2 -28.94 5.07 5.48
CA THR A 2 -28.21 4.59 4.31
C THR A 2 -27.54 3.27 4.64
N THR A 3 -27.35 2.42 3.63
CA THR A 3 -26.82 1.05 3.69
C THR A 3 -25.45 0.93 4.39
N PHE A 4 -24.75 2.06 4.58
CA PHE A 4 -23.48 2.17 5.29
C PHE A 4 -23.61 1.97 6.81
N GLU A 5 -24.65 2.53 7.45
CA GLU A 5 -24.90 2.33 8.89
C GLU A 5 -25.24 0.86 9.21
N ALA A 6 -25.88 0.15 8.27
CA ALA A 6 -26.25 -1.24 8.44
C ALA A 6 -25.04 -2.20 8.43
N LEU A 7 -23.93 -1.83 7.77
CA LEU A 7 -22.67 -2.58 7.78
C LEU A 7 -21.87 -2.35 9.07
N LEU A 8 -21.93 -1.14 9.65
CA LEU A 8 -21.30 -0.80 10.93
C LEU A 8 -22.02 -1.45 12.13
N CYS A 9 -23.34 -1.63 12.06
CA CYS A 9 -24.14 -2.24 13.14
C CYS A 9 -23.90 -3.74 13.40
N ARG A 10 -23.03 -4.44 12.64
CA ARG A 10 -22.72 -5.86 12.87
C ARG A 10 -21.33 -6.14 13.47
N GLY A 11 -20.56 -5.10 13.83
CA GLY A 11 -19.19 -5.25 14.36
C GLY A 11 -18.87 -4.58 15.70
N ALA A 12 -19.82 -3.88 16.33
CA ALA A 12 -19.55 -3.13 17.55
C ALA A 12 -19.84 -3.95 18.83
N PHE A 13 -18.81 -4.61 19.35
CA PHE A 13 -18.71 -4.92 20.78
C PHE A 13 -17.24 -4.87 21.19
N VAL A 14 -16.74 -3.66 21.49
CA VAL A 14 -15.64 -3.50 22.45
C VAL A 14 -16.01 -2.36 23.39
N ASP A 15 -16.20 -2.76 24.63
CA ASP A 15 -16.56 -2.00 25.81
C ASP A 15 -15.40 -1.10 26.22
N THR A 16 -15.57 0.23 26.22
CA THR A 16 -14.63 1.15 26.90
C THR A 16 -15.40 2.18 27.72
N LYS A 17 -15.34 1.97 29.03
CA LYS A 17 -15.82 2.89 30.06
C LYS A 17 -14.99 4.18 30.06
N VAL A 18 -15.70 5.31 30.11
CA VAL A 18 -15.20 6.67 30.34
C VAL A 18 -14.73 6.81 31.79
N LEU A 19 -13.54 7.39 32.02
CA LEU A 19 -13.24 8.19 33.21
C LEU A 19 -12.23 9.32 32.91
N ASP A 20 -12.77 10.54 32.99
CA ASP A 20 -12.19 11.75 33.60
C ASP A 20 -11.11 12.60 32.89
N GLY A 21 -11.47 13.88 32.65
CA GLY A 21 -10.53 15.01 32.85
C GLY A 21 -9.88 15.70 31.64
N ARG A 22 -10.66 16.51 30.90
CA ARG A 22 -10.31 17.82 30.28
C ARG A 22 -8.92 18.00 29.63
N TRP A 23 -8.90 18.11 28.30
CA TRP A 23 -7.86 18.82 27.54
C TRP A 23 -8.51 19.81 26.57
N ASP A 24 -8.26 21.10 26.77
CA ASP A 24 -8.57 22.15 25.80
C ASP A 24 -7.68 21.93 24.55
N LEU A 25 -8.30 21.62 23.41
CA LEU A 25 -7.62 21.56 22.12
C LEU A 25 -8.14 22.67 21.22
N GLN A 26 -7.23 23.61 20.97
CA GLN A 26 -7.25 24.59 19.89
C GLN A 26 -7.54 23.88 18.54
N GLU A 27 -8.41 24.52 17.75
CA GLU A 27 -9.05 24.06 16.50
C GLU A 27 -8.20 23.20 15.53
N PRO A 28 -8.79 22.19 14.88
CA PRO A 28 -8.25 21.65 13.64
C PRO A 28 -8.75 22.44 12.43
N ILE A 29 -7.85 23.20 11.80
CA ILE A 29 -8.01 23.73 10.44
C ILE A 29 -7.71 22.60 9.45
N CYS A 30 -8.77 22.03 8.87
CA CYS A 30 -9.00 21.86 7.42
C CYS A 30 -10.16 20.87 7.24
N CYS A 31 -11.39 21.39 7.22
CA CYS A 31 -12.47 20.74 6.50
C CYS A 31 -12.13 20.86 5.01
N ILE A 32 -11.59 19.81 4.40
CA ILE A 32 -11.79 19.62 2.97
C ILE A 32 -13.16 18.97 2.87
N ASP A 33 -14.18 19.79 2.61
CA ASP A 33 -15.48 19.29 2.16
C ASP A 33 -15.27 18.65 0.79
N ILE A 34 -14.91 17.35 0.78
CA ILE A 34 -15.08 16.55 -0.42
C ILE A 34 -16.58 16.27 -0.48
N GLU A 35 -17.33 17.08 -1.23
CA GLU A 35 -18.68 16.73 -1.66
C GLU A 35 -18.58 15.48 -2.55
N THR A 36 -18.46 14.30 -1.94
CA THR A 36 -18.60 13.02 -2.63
C THR A 36 -20.07 12.80 -2.90
N HIS A 37 -20.42 12.65 -4.18
CA HIS A 37 -21.80 12.40 -4.59
C HIS A 37 -22.26 11.04 -4.02
N GLU A 38 -23.55 10.83 -3.73
CA GLU A 38 -24.05 9.55 -3.18
C GLU A 38 -23.64 8.32 -4.02
N ALA A 39 -23.48 8.51 -5.33
CA ALA A 39 -22.97 7.50 -6.26
C ALA A 39 -21.52 7.09 -5.95
N ASP A 40 -20.68 8.01 -5.50
CA ASP A 40 -19.27 7.77 -5.18
C ASP A 40 -19.15 6.94 -3.91
N HIS A 41 -20.00 7.19 -2.91
CA HIS A 41 -20.08 6.35 -1.70
C HIS A 41 -20.49 4.91 -2.03
N GLY A 42 -21.46 4.72 -2.94
CA GLY A 42 -21.87 3.39 -3.40
C GLY A 42 -20.74 2.63 -4.10
N LEU A 43 -19.97 3.31 -4.95
CA LEU A 43 -18.80 2.75 -5.63
C LEU A 43 -17.68 2.39 -4.65
N LEU A 44 -17.37 3.27 -3.70
CA LEU A 44 -16.36 3.04 -2.66
C LEU A 44 -16.74 1.85 -1.78
N SER A 45 -18.00 1.79 -1.32
CA SER A 45 -18.48 0.64 -0.55
C SER A 45 -18.39 -0.67 -1.34
N SER A 46 -18.66 -0.63 -2.65
CA SER A 46 -18.56 -1.80 -3.53
C SER A 46 -17.10 -2.22 -3.72
N CYS A 47 -16.21 -1.26 -3.95
CA CYS A 47 -14.77 -1.47 -4.08
C CYS A 47 -14.19 -2.10 -2.81
N LEU A 48 -14.53 -1.56 -1.63
CA LEU A 48 -14.10 -2.12 -0.34
C LEU A 48 -14.56 -3.56 -0.16
N THR A 49 -15.81 -3.84 -0.54
CA THR A 49 -16.37 -5.21 -0.48
C THR A 49 -15.57 -6.18 -1.34
N HIS A 50 -15.17 -5.77 -2.55
CA HIS A 50 -14.34 -6.60 -3.43
C HIS A 50 -12.95 -6.81 -2.86
N ILE A 51 -12.27 -5.77 -2.39
CA ILE A 51 -10.93 -5.87 -1.77
C ILE A 51 -10.96 -6.84 -0.58
N LEU A 52 -11.95 -6.72 0.30
CA LEU A 52 -12.08 -7.60 1.47
C LEU A 52 -12.46 -9.03 1.06
N SER A 53 -13.24 -9.21 0.00
CA SER A 53 -13.56 -10.54 -0.55
C SER A 53 -12.32 -11.24 -1.11
N ASP A 54 -11.49 -10.51 -1.86
CA ASP A 54 -10.23 -11.01 -2.40
C ASP A 54 -9.26 -11.35 -1.27
N PHE A 55 -9.17 -10.51 -0.24
CA PHE A 55 -8.38 -10.79 0.96
C PHE A 55 -8.84 -12.07 1.69
N ARG A 56 -10.15 -12.31 1.81
CA ARG A 56 -10.67 -13.55 2.42
C ARG A 56 -10.28 -14.78 1.62
N SER A 57 -10.19 -14.66 0.30
CA SER A 57 -9.85 -15.74 -0.63
C SER A 57 -8.35 -15.81 -0.95
N ARG A 58 -7.51 -15.00 -0.27
CA ARG A 58 -6.13 -14.74 -0.67
C ARG A 58 -5.24 -15.97 -0.77
N ASN A 59 -5.43 -16.99 0.08
CA ASN A 59 -4.62 -18.22 0.02
C ASN A 59 -4.85 -18.97 -1.29
N GLN A 60 -6.12 -19.12 -1.68
CA GLN A 60 -6.49 -19.75 -2.96
C GLN A 60 -5.96 -18.94 -4.15
N ILE A 61 -6.06 -17.61 -4.06
CA ILE A 61 -5.53 -16.71 -5.08
C ILE A 61 -4.01 -16.81 -5.18
N ARG A 62 -3.29 -16.88 -4.05
CA ARG A 62 -1.83 -17.00 -4.01
C ARG A 62 -1.37 -18.31 -4.64
N GLU A 63 -2.05 -19.41 -4.34
CA GLU A 63 -1.77 -20.73 -4.93
C GLU A 63 -2.05 -20.75 -6.44
N GLY A 64 -3.16 -20.15 -6.88
CA GLY A 64 -3.54 -20.16 -8.30
C GLY A 64 -2.80 -19.13 -9.16
N ASN A 65 -2.56 -17.93 -8.64
CA ASN A 65 -1.94 -16.82 -9.35
C ASN A 65 -1.27 -15.81 -8.40
N LYS A 66 0.03 -15.99 -8.16
CA LYS A 66 0.85 -15.08 -7.35
C LYS A 66 0.88 -13.63 -7.85
N VAL A 67 0.74 -13.40 -9.16
CA VAL A 67 0.72 -12.03 -9.71
C VAL A 67 -0.54 -11.29 -9.23
N VAL A 68 -1.70 -11.96 -9.28
CA VAL A 68 -2.96 -11.41 -8.79
C VAL A 68 -2.89 -11.17 -7.28
N PHE A 69 -2.32 -12.11 -6.52
CA PHE A 69 -2.11 -11.92 -5.09
C PHE A 69 -1.27 -10.65 -4.80
N ARG A 70 -0.13 -10.47 -5.47
CA ARG A 70 0.70 -9.25 -5.34
C ARG A 70 -0.09 -7.98 -5.64
N ASN A 71 -0.93 -7.99 -6.68
CA ASN A 71 -1.75 -6.84 -7.03
C ASN A 71 -2.82 -6.54 -5.98
N ILE A 72 -3.40 -7.57 -5.37
CA ILE A 72 -4.33 -7.41 -4.25
C ILE A 72 -3.61 -6.76 -3.06
N VAL A 73 -2.39 -7.20 -2.73
CA VAL A 73 -1.63 -6.58 -1.63
C VAL A 73 -1.35 -5.10 -1.94
N ARG A 74 -0.91 -4.77 -3.17
CA ARG A 74 -0.73 -3.38 -3.59
C ARG A 74 -2.02 -2.57 -3.43
N ALA A 75 -3.12 -3.07 -3.97
CA ALA A 75 -4.42 -2.41 -3.90
C ALA A 75 -4.85 -2.13 -2.45
N ILE A 76 -4.72 -3.12 -1.55
CA ILE A 76 -5.06 -2.94 -0.14
C ILE A 76 -4.28 -1.76 0.49
N LEU A 77 -2.97 -1.66 0.22
CA LEU A 77 -2.14 -0.56 0.74
C LEU A 77 -2.45 0.79 0.07
N ASP A 78 -2.66 0.80 -1.25
CA ASP A 78 -2.97 2.01 -2.02
C ASP A 78 -4.34 2.60 -1.66
N PHE A 79 -5.31 1.75 -1.35
CA PHE A 79 -6.66 2.18 -0.98
C PHE A 79 -6.79 2.62 0.48
N TYR A 80 -5.92 2.16 1.38
CA TYR A 80 -5.96 2.56 2.79
C TYR A 80 -6.01 4.08 3.01
N PRO A 81 -5.08 4.89 2.46
CA PRO A 81 -5.12 6.35 2.66
C PRO A 81 -6.40 6.97 2.08
N VAL A 82 -6.91 6.44 0.96
CA VAL A 82 -8.17 6.91 0.37
C VAL A 82 -9.34 6.69 1.33
N TYR A 83 -9.49 5.48 1.88
CA TYR A 83 -10.55 5.22 2.87
C TYR A 83 -10.34 6.00 4.15
N ARG A 84 -9.10 6.27 4.54
CA ARG A 84 -8.79 7.03 5.76
C ARG A 84 -9.20 8.49 5.65
N GLU A 85 -9.07 9.09 4.46
CA GLU A 85 -9.57 10.45 4.17
C GLU A 85 -11.09 10.52 4.19
N ILE A 86 -11.78 9.45 3.77
CA ILE A 86 -13.25 9.39 3.75
C ILE A 86 -13.82 9.11 5.15
N ASP A 87 -13.36 8.03 5.79
CA ASP A 87 -13.81 7.58 7.10
C ASP A 87 -12.72 6.74 7.77
N THR A 88 -12.12 7.31 8.80
CA THR A 88 -11.08 6.65 9.61
C THR A 88 -11.52 5.30 10.18
N THR A 89 -12.78 5.17 10.65
CA THR A 89 -13.31 3.93 11.21
C THR A 89 -13.40 2.83 10.15
N VAL A 90 -13.80 3.20 8.94
CA VAL A 90 -13.89 2.25 7.82
C VAL A 90 -12.49 1.84 7.37
N SER A 91 -11.53 2.76 7.34
CA SER A 91 -10.15 2.43 6.96
C SER A 91 -9.49 1.38 7.86
N GLU A 92 -9.88 1.32 9.14
CA GLU A 92 -9.37 0.32 10.09
C GLU A 92 -9.64 -1.13 9.64
N CYS A 93 -10.67 -1.37 8.84
CA CYS A 93 -10.95 -2.71 8.32
C CYS A 93 -9.88 -3.23 7.35
N LEU A 94 -9.02 -2.35 6.82
CA LEU A 94 -7.91 -2.69 5.93
C LEU A 94 -6.60 -2.92 6.66
N VAL A 95 -6.46 -2.46 7.91
CA VAL A 95 -5.19 -2.54 8.66
C VAL A 95 -4.72 -3.99 8.80
N ASP A 96 -5.56 -4.89 9.31
CA ASP A 96 -5.20 -6.31 9.42
C ASP A 96 -4.91 -6.97 8.06
N PRO A 97 -5.76 -6.76 7.02
CA PRO A 97 -5.44 -7.19 5.66
C PRO A 97 -4.08 -6.74 5.15
N MET A 98 -3.71 -5.46 5.33
CA MET A 98 -2.41 -4.91 4.91
C MET A 98 -1.26 -5.71 5.54
N PHE A 99 -1.26 -5.85 6.87
CA PHE A 99 -0.15 -6.48 7.59
C PHE A 99 -0.08 -7.99 7.35
N LEU A 100 -1.22 -8.68 7.25
CA LEU A 100 -1.22 -10.13 6.98
C LEU A 100 -0.74 -10.43 5.57
N SER A 101 -1.27 -9.75 4.56
CA SER A 101 -0.89 -9.97 3.17
C SER A 101 0.56 -9.54 2.87
N LEU A 102 1.03 -8.44 3.48
CA LEU A 102 2.44 -8.06 3.38
C LEU A 102 3.36 -9.07 4.06
N GLY A 103 2.95 -9.65 5.20
CA GLY A 103 3.68 -10.74 5.85
C GLY A 103 3.78 -11.99 4.97
N GLU A 104 2.69 -12.35 4.30
CA GLU A 104 2.64 -13.49 3.35
C GLU A 104 3.55 -13.29 2.12
N LEU A 105 3.74 -12.05 1.66
CA LEU A 105 4.74 -11.75 0.62
C LEU A 105 6.18 -11.95 1.09
N ILE A 106 6.43 -11.98 2.39
CA ILE A 106 7.78 -12.05 2.96
C ILE A 106 8.12 -13.47 3.43
N SER A 107 7.16 -14.22 3.99
CA SER A 107 7.47 -15.50 4.67
C SER A 107 7.70 -16.71 3.75
N ASP A 108 6.96 -16.81 2.64
CA ASP A 108 7.04 -17.94 1.68
C ASP A 108 7.16 -17.37 0.26
N ALA A 109 8.24 -16.65 0.04
CA ALA A 109 8.35 -15.66 -1.01
C ALA A 109 9.23 -16.14 -2.16
N ASP A 110 8.76 -15.93 -3.40
CA ASP A 110 9.67 -15.88 -4.54
C ASP A 110 10.33 -14.49 -4.64
N GLU A 111 11.32 -14.35 -5.52
CA GLU A 111 12.03 -13.07 -5.69
C GLU A 111 11.08 -11.91 -6.02
N LYS A 112 10.00 -12.15 -6.77
CA LYS A 112 9.02 -11.12 -7.14
C LYS A 112 8.09 -10.74 -5.99
N ASP A 113 7.81 -11.67 -5.09
CA ASP A 113 7.12 -11.37 -3.84
C ASP A 113 7.96 -10.46 -2.96
N ILE A 114 9.26 -10.75 -2.80
CA ILE A 114 10.17 -9.90 -2.02
C ILE A 114 10.38 -8.53 -2.68
N GLU A 115 10.54 -8.48 -4.00
CA GLU A 115 10.61 -7.22 -4.77
C GLU A 115 9.37 -6.36 -4.48
N THR A 116 8.18 -6.95 -4.54
CA THR A 116 6.91 -6.25 -4.26
C THR A 116 6.80 -5.80 -2.81
N ALA A 117 7.18 -6.65 -1.85
CA ALA A 117 7.15 -6.29 -0.44
C ALA A 117 8.11 -5.12 -0.13
N ALA A 118 9.31 -5.13 -0.71
CA ALA A 118 10.29 -4.07 -0.52
C ALA A 118 9.80 -2.73 -1.11
N GLU A 119 9.22 -2.75 -2.32
CA GLU A 119 8.57 -1.57 -2.92
C GLU A 119 7.48 -1.00 -2.00
N LEU A 120 6.57 -1.86 -1.54
CA LEU A 120 5.48 -1.44 -0.66
C LEU A 120 5.95 -0.88 0.68
N ILE A 121 7.04 -1.41 1.24
CA ILE A 121 7.64 -0.89 2.47
C ILE A 121 8.36 0.44 2.21
N ILE A 122 8.99 0.62 1.05
CA ILE A 122 9.59 1.91 0.66
C ILE A 122 8.49 2.97 0.59
N ASP A 123 7.38 2.66 -0.09
CA ASP A 123 6.31 3.63 -0.39
C ASP A 123 5.41 3.92 0.82
N HIS A 124 5.00 2.89 1.58
CA HIS A 124 4.03 3.02 2.67
C HIS A 124 4.64 2.82 4.07
N GLY A 125 5.94 2.56 4.18
CA GLY A 125 6.57 2.15 5.44
C GLY A 125 6.46 3.15 6.58
N SER A 126 6.47 4.46 6.28
CA SER A 126 6.25 5.51 7.28
C SER A 126 4.88 5.38 7.95
N GLU A 127 3.84 5.07 7.18
CA GLU A 127 2.48 4.89 7.69
C GLU A 127 2.33 3.55 8.42
N LEU A 128 2.87 2.47 7.85
CA LEU A 128 2.91 1.14 8.49
C LEU A 128 3.59 1.20 9.87
N MET A 129 4.68 1.95 9.99
CA MET A 129 5.42 2.13 11.25
C MET A 129 4.59 2.85 12.31
N LYS A 130 3.76 3.83 11.92
CA LYS A 130 2.86 4.55 12.84
C LYS A 130 1.73 3.64 13.34
N MET A 131 1.22 2.76 12.48
CA MET A 131 0.11 1.87 12.82
C MET A 131 0.53 0.70 13.72
N LYS A 132 1.52 -0.09 13.30
CA LYS A 132 1.97 -1.29 14.03
C LYS A 132 3.50 -1.41 13.97
N PRO A 133 4.25 -0.65 14.79
CA PRO A 133 5.72 -0.62 14.71
C PRO A 133 6.35 -1.99 14.88
N GLY A 134 5.89 -2.80 15.83
CA GLY A 134 6.43 -4.16 16.05
C GLY A 134 6.23 -5.12 14.86
N LYS A 135 5.16 -4.93 14.06
CA LYS A 135 4.98 -5.69 12.82
C LYS A 135 5.92 -5.20 11.72
N CYS A 136 6.07 -3.88 11.59
CA CYS A 136 7.03 -3.29 10.66
C CYS A 136 8.47 -3.77 10.96
N ASP A 137 8.88 -3.78 12.23
CA ASP A 137 10.19 -4.30 12.66
C ASP A 137 10.38 -5.77 12.25
N SER A 138 9.34 -6.59 12.39
CA SER A 138 9.39 -8.00 11.96
C SER A 138 9.59 -8.16 10.45
N PHE A 139 8.98 -7.27 9.64
CA PHE A 139 9.20 -7.26 8.19
C PHE A 139 10.63 -6.88 7.85
N ILE A 140 11.20 -5.87 8.50
CA ILE A 140 12.57 -5.43 8.26
C ILE A 140 13.59 -6.51 8.66
N VAL A 141 13.36 -7.20 9.78
CA VAL A 141 14.20 -8.35 10.17
C VAL A 141 14.15 -9.46 9.12
N ALA A 142 12.96 -9.77 8.59
CA ALA A 142 12.82 -10.78 7.55
C ALA A 142 13.48 -10.34 6.23
N LEU A 143 13.34 -9.07 5.82
CA LEU A 143 14.04 -8.51 4.68
C LEU A 143 15.57 -8.57 4.84
N ARG A 144 16.11 -8.28 6.03
CA ARG A 144 17.54 -8.47 6.33
C ARG A 144 17.99 -9.91 6.13
N ARG A 145 17.19 -10.88 6.59
CA ARG A 145 17.46 -12.30 6.39
C ARG A 145 17.55 -12.62 4.90
N HIS A 146 16.56 -12.19 4.12
CA HIS A 146 16.56 -12.36 2.66
C HIS A 146 17.77 -11.71 1.98
N LEU A 147 18.18 -10.51 2.41
CA LEU A 147 19.37 -9.86 1.87
C LEU A 147 20.66 -10.66 2.11
N CYS A 148 20.76 -11.33 3.26
CA CYS A 148 21.96 -12.08 3.63
C CYS A 148 21.96 -13.51 3.05
N GLU A 149 20.80 -14.17 3.01
CA GLU A 149 20.71 -15.62 2.78
C GLU A 149 20.22 -15.98 1.38
N SER A 150 19.49 -15.10 0.69
CA SER A 150 18.90 -15.38 -0.62
C SER A 150 19.78 -14.91 -1.78
N ASP A 151 19.85 -15.74 -2.83
CA ASP A 151 20.53 -15.41 -4.09
C ASP A 151 19.60 -14.59 -5.01
N PHE A 152 19.39 -13.33 -4.63
CA PHE A 152 18.57 -12.39 -5.39
C PHE A 152 19.38 -11.54 -6.35
N LYS A 153 18.73 -11.08 -7.41
CA LYS A 153 19.31 -10.15 -8.36
C LYS A 153 19.69 -8.84 -7.67
N PRO A 154 20.71 -8.13 -8.19
CA PRO A 154 21.15 -6.86 -7.63
C PRO A 154 20.03 -5.82 -7.45
N VAL A 155 19.03 -5.84 -8.34
CA VAL A 155 17.87 -4.92 -8.27
C VAL A 155 17.04 -5.18 -7.01
N THR A 156 16.65 -6.43 -6.77
CA THR A 156 15.89 -6.85 -5.57
C THR A 156 16.68 -6.58 -4.29
N ARG A 157 17.98 -6.94 -4.28
CA ARG A 157 18.88 -6.66 -3.14
C ARG A 157 18.95 -5.17 -2.82
N ARG A 158 18.94 -4.31 -3.84
CA ARG A 158 18.96 -2.86 -3.67
C ARG A 158 17.65 -2.32 -3.09
N LEU A 159 16.50 -2.83 -3.54
CA LEU A 159 15.20 -2.46 -2.95
C LEU A 159 15.13 -2.85 -1.48
N ILE A 160 15.58 -4.06 -1.14
CA ILE A 160 15.66 -4.50 0.25
C ILE A 160 16.55 -3.57 1.08
N LEU A 161 17.74 -3.25 0.58
CA LEU A 161 18.67 -2.35 1.26
C LEU A 161 18.05 -0.95 1.46
N GLN A 162 17.38 -0.42 0.44
CA GLN A 162 16.67 0.86 0.52
C GLN A 162 15.57 0.84 1.59
N ALA A 163 14.76 -0.21 1.64
CA ALA A 163 13.72 -0.37 2.68
C ALA A 163 14.33 -0.39 4.09
N ILE A 164 15.46 -1.08 4.29
CA ILE A 164 16.18 -1.14 5.57
C ILE A 164 16.76 0.23 5.95
N ASP A 165 17.36 0.95 5.00
CA ASP A 165 17.92 2.28 5.24
C ASP A 165 16.81 3.27 5.63
N LEU A 166 15.70 3.29 4.88
CA LEU A 166 14.54 4.13 5.19
C LEU A 166 14.00 3.82 6.58
N TRP A 167 13.85 2.54 6.95
CA TRP A 167 13.43 2.16 8.29
C TRP A 167 14.42 2.64 9.37
N THR A 168 15.72 2.51 9.13
CA THR A 168 16.78 2.91 10.08
C THR A 168 16.68 4.41 10.41
N TYR A 169 16.35 5.21 9.41
CA TYR A 169 16.14 6.65 9.54
C TYR A 169 14.65 7.02 9.62
N LYS A 170 13.76 6.08 9.96
CA LYS A 170 12.32 6.33 10.18
C LYS A 170 11.60 7.07 9.04
N TRP A 171 12.04 6.88 7.80
CA TRP A 171 11.57 7.62 6.61
C TRP A 171 11.70 9.15 6.76
N ASP A 172 12.60 9.62 7.63
CA ASP A 172 12.87 11.03 7.85
C ASP A 172 14.06 11.44 6.98
N ASP A 173 13.78 12.27 5.97
CA ASP A 173 14.80 12.74 5.03
C ASP A 173 15.78 13.69 5.73
N GLU A 174 15.39 14.43 6.77
CA GLU A 174 16.28 15.40 7.42
C GLU A 174 17.43 14.72 8.15
N ILE A 175 17.17 13.56 8.77
CA ILE A 175 18.17 12.80 9.53
C ILE A 175 18.97 11.83 8.66
N MET A 176 18.45 11.47 7.47
CA MET A 176 19.11 10.49 6.60
C MET A 176 20.43 11.07 6.03
N PRO A 177 21.57 10.36 6.17
CA PRO A 177 22.85 10.84 5.67
C PRO A 177 22.86 11.05 4.15
N PHE A 178 23.51 12.12 3.69
CA PHE A 178 23.60 12.47 2.27
C PHE A 178 24.15 11.33 1.39
N CYS A 179 25.13 10.56 1.88
CA CYS A 179 25.69 9.43 1.15
C CYS A 179 24.66 8.32 0.86
N ILE A 180 23.75 8.06 1.80
CA ILE A 180 22.66 7.09 1.65
C ILE A 180 21.63 7.62 0.64
N LYS A 181 21.25 8.89 0.75
CA LYS A 181 20.38 9.55 -0.25
C LYS A 181 20.96 9.45 -1.67
N GLN A 182 22.26 9.74 -1.80
CA GLN A 182 22.96 9.71 -3.07
C GLN A 182 23.04 8.29 -3.65
N PHE A 183 23.21 7.27 -2.79
CA PHE A 183 23.25 5.87 -3.22
C PHE A 183 21.93 5.42 -3.88
N HIS A 184 20.79 5.88 -3.36
CA HIS A 184 19.46 5.50 -3.88
C HIS A 184 18.97 6.38 -5.04
N LYS A 185 19.52 7.60 -5.19
CA LYS A 185 19.13 8.58 -6.23
C LYS A 185 19.12 8.05 -7.69
N PRO A 186 20.11 7.24 -8.15
CA PRO A 186 20.09 6.69 -9.51
C PRO A 186 18.95 5.69 -9.74
N SER A 187 18.53 5.00 -8.68
CA SER A 187 17.48 3.97 -8.74
C SER A 187 16.08 4.60 -8.88
N LEU A 188 15.88 5.80 -8.32
CA LEU A 188 14.64 6.58 -8.47
C LEU A 188 14.36 6.99 -9.92
N GLN A 189 15.39 7.24 -10.73
CA GLN A 189 15.23 7.58 -12.15
C GLN A 189 14.91 6.34 -12.99
N LEU A 190 15.47 5.18 -12.64
CA LEU A 190 15.21 3.91 -13.33
C LEU A 190 13.78 3.39 -13.11
N ILE A 191 13.25 3.52 -11.89
CA ILE A 191 11.87 3.13 -11.56
C ILE A 191 10.86 4.03 -12.26
N LYS A 192 11.04 5.37 -12.20
CA LYS A 192 10.16 6.34 -12.88
C LYS A 192 10.13 6.15 -14.41
N ASN A 193 11.28 5.89 -15.03
CA ASN A 193 11.37 5.67 -16.48
C ASN A 193 10.72 4.35 -16.95
N SER A 194 10.58 3.36 -16.06
CA SER A 194 9.85 2.10 -16.36
C SER A 194 8.34 2.30 -16.33
N THR A 195 7.84 3.13 -15.42
CA THR A 195 6.41 3.50 -15.31
C THR A 195 5.95 4.42 -16.46
N GLU A 196 6.84 5.25 -17.01
CA GLU A 196 6.52 6.11 -18.16
C GLU A 196 6.56 5.37 -19.51
N LYS A 197 7.46 4.39 -19.68
CA LYS A 197 7.53 3.60 -20.93
C LYS A 197 6.34 2.67 -21.17
N SER A 198 5.51 2.42 -20.16
CA SER A 198 4.26 1.64 -20.29
C SER A 198 3.05 2.50 -20.68
N LYS A 199 3.19 3.83 -20.74
CA LYS A 199 2.24 4.74 -21.39
C LYS A 199 2.73 5.12 -22.79
N ALA A 200 2.81 4.16 -23.70
CA ALA A 200 2.87 4.45 -25.13
C ALA A 200 1.42 4.48 -25.69
N PRO A 201 0.99 5.56 -26.38
CA PRO A 201 -0.33 5.63 -26.98
C PRO A 201 -0.50 4.58 -28.08
N SER A 202 -1.65 3.91 -28.02
CA SER A 202 -2.17 3.01 -29.04
C SER A 202 -2.14 3.62 -30.44
N GLU A 203 -1.77 2.78 -31.40
CA GLU A 203 -1.73 3.00 -32.83
C GLU A 203 -2.95 3.76 -33.39
N SER A 204 -2.71 4.84 -34.11
CA SER A 204 -3.62 5.36 -35.13
C SER A 204 -3.00 5.17 -36.51
N ARG A 205 -3.10 3.95 -37.07
CA ARG A 205 -2.95 3.75 -38.52
C ARG A 205 -4.29 4.08 -39.19
N THR A 206 -4.50 5.36 -39.49
CA THR A 206 -5.55 5.78 -40.40
C THR A 206 -5.23 5.23 -41.79
N LYS A 207 -6.06 4.30 -42.26
CA LYS A 207 -6.10 3.83 -43.64
C LYS A 207 -6.37 5.03 -44.55
N ILE A 208 -5.44 5.34 -45.46
CA ILE A 208 -5.75 6.12 -46.67
C ILE A 208 -5.85 5.10 -47.80
N ASN A 209 -7.08 4.84 -48.23
CA ASN A 209 -7.37 4.13 -49.47
C ASN A 209 -7.34 5.13 -50.63
N GLU A 210 -6.51 4.78 -51.61
CA GLU A 210 -6.74 4.79 -53.06
C GLU A 210 -6.98 6.06 -53.89
N SER A 211 -6.30 6.01 -55.05
CA SER A 211 -6.60 6.56 -56.38
C SER A 211 -6.20 8.02 -56.66
N PHE A 212 -5.34 8.25 -57.66
CA PHE A 212 -5.70 8.37 -59.08
C PHE A 212 -4.44 8.50 -59.96
N VAL A 213 -4.47 7.77 -61.08
CA VAL A 213 -3.88 7.99 -62.43
C VAL A 213 -2.53 8.70 -62.56
#